data_AF-A0A538T6Q5-F1
#
_entry.id   AF-A0A538T6Q5-F1
#
_cell.length_a   1.000
_cell.length_b   1.000
_cell.length_c   1.000
_cell.angle_alpha   90.00
_cell.angle_beta   90.00
_cell.angle_gamma   90.00
#
_symmetry.space_group_name_H-M   'P 1'
#
loop_
_entity.id
_entity.type
_entity.pdbx_description
1 polymer ?
#
loop_
_entity_poly.entity_id
_entity_poly.type
_entity_poly.pdbx_seq_one_letter_code
_entity_poly.pdbx_strand_id
1 'polypeptide(L)'
;RGATRGYAETAVVLGADTIVSIDREILGKPGNQESAGRMLRRLSGRVHEVWTGISLVHSDDGRAVTQAVRSIVKFARLDDAEIERYVATGEPMDKAGGYAVQGHGALYVEAIEGSYSNVVGLPLSHLKHALKLLTETPQRREA
;
A
#
# COMPACT_ATOMS: atom_id res chain seq x y z
N ARG A 1 15.52 -13.26 -17.91
CA ARG A 1 16.68 -12.38 -17.62
C ARG A 1 16.45 -11.10 -18.42
N GLY A 2 15.80 -10.10 -17.82
CA GLY A 2 15.46 -8.83 -18.49
C GLY A 2 16.63 -7.85 -18.37
N ALA A 3 17.07 -7.30 -19.49
CA ALA A 3 18.16 -6.35 -19.54
C ALA A 3 17.76 -5.04 -18.84
N THR A 4 18.44 -4.71 -17.74
CA THR A 4 18.42 -3.37 -17.16
C THR A 4 19.19 -2.44 -18.07
N ARG A 5 18.46 -1.60 -18.82
CA ARG A 5 19.02 -0.46 -19.53
C ARG A 5 19.77 0.40 -18.50
N GLY A 6 21.04 0.72 -18.77
CA GLY A 6 21.95 1.35 -17.82
C GLY A 6 21.29 2.50 -17.04
N TYR A 7 21.11 2.31 -15.74
CA TYR A 7 20.73 3.38 -14.84
C TYR A 7 21.87 4.41 -14.79
N ALA A 8 21.57 5.66 -14.46
CA ALA A 8 22.59 6.66 -14.16
C ALA A 8 23.56 6.10 -13.10
N GLU A 9 24.83 6.52 -13.14
CA GLU A 9 25.86 6.06 -12.18
C GLU A 9 25.41 6.24 -10.72
N THR A 10 24.51 7.19 -10.47
CA THR A 10 23.84 7.43 -9.19
C THR A 10 22.31 7.46 -9.36
N ALA A 11 21.58 6.74 -8.49
CA ALA A 11 20.13 6.65 -8.50
C ALA A 11 19.56 6.54 -7.07
N VAL A 12 18.28 6.87 -6.92
CA VAL A 12 17.50 6.55 -5.71
C VAL A 12 16.58 5.37 -6.03
N VAL A 13 16.75 4.28 -5.29
CA VAL A 13 15.91 3.09 -5.38
C VAL A 13 14.78 3.20 -4.36
N LEU A 14 13.54 3.08 -4.82
CA LEU A 14 12.33 3.08 -3.97
C LEU A 14 11.75 1.66 -3.89
N GLY A 15 11.68 1.12 -2.68
CA GLY A 15 10.83 -0.02 -2.34
C GLY A 15 9.57 0.43 -1.62
N ALA A 16 8.44 -0.21 -1.91
CA ALA A 16 7.18 -0.01 -1.18
C ALA A 16 6.45 -1.34 -1.00
N ASP A 17 5.80 -1.52 0.14
CA ASP A 17 4.94 -2.65 0.45
C ASP A 17 3.71 -2.19 1.24
N THR A 18 2.56 -2.77 0.95
CA THR A 18 1.27 -2.35 1.53
C THR A 18 0.53 -3.54 2.12
N ILE A 19 0.08 -3.38 3.36
CA ILE A 19 -0.75 -4.36 4.05
C ILE A 19 -2.06 -3.72 4.53
N VAL A 20 -3.09 -4.55 4.63
CA VAL A 20 -4.33 -4.25 5.35
C VAL A 20 -4.29 -5.00 6.69
N SER A 21 -4.70 -4.35 7.77
CA SER A 21 -4.78 -4.95 9.10
C SER A 21 -6.12 -4.68 9.77
N ILE A 22 -6.72 -5.70 10.37
CA ILE A 22 -7.93 -5.57 11.18
C ILE A 22 -7.80 -6.50 12.39
N ASP A 23 -8.15 -6.01 13.58
CA ASP A 23 -7.99 -6.77 14.85
C ASP A 23 -6.58 -7.32 15.10
N ARG A 24 -5.55 -6.60 14.64
CA ARG A 24 -4.13 -7.02 14.69
C ARG A 24 -3.79 -8.22 13.79
N GLU A 25 -4.67 -8.60 12.87
CA GLU A 25 -4.39 -9.60 11.84
C GLU A 25 -4.13 -8.94 10.49
N ILE A 26 -3.07 -9.41 9.81
CA ILE A 26 -2.67 -8.93 8.49
C ILE A 26 -3.48 -9.67 7.42
N LEU A 27 -4.13 -8.91 6.54
CA LEU A 27 -4.79 -9.39 5.34
C LEU A 27 -3.90 -9.07 4.13
N GLY A 28 -3.20 -10.09 3.64
CA GLY A 28 -2.45 -10.01 2.38
C GLY A 28 -3.37 -10.07 1.15
N LYS A 29 -2.82 -10.51 0.02
CA LYS A 29 -3.62 -10.80 -1.18
C LYS A 29 -4.45 -12.07 -0.95
N PRO A 30 -5.71 -12.12 -1.42
CA PRO A 30 -6.60 -13.25 -1.14
C PRO A 30 -6.14 -14.56 -1.78
N GLY A 31 -5.47 -14.51 -2.93
CA GLY A 31 -4.98 -15.69 -3.66
C GLY A 31 -6.06 -16.48 -4.40
N ASN A 32 -7.30 -16.50 -3.90
CA ASN A 32 -8.47 -17.05 -4.59
C ASN A 32 -9.77 -16.31 -4.22
N GLN A 33 -10.84 -16.58 -4.96
CA GLN A 33 -12.15 -15.92 -4.80
C GLN A 33 -12.80 -16.17 -3.44
N GLU A 34 -12.70 -17.39 -2.92
CA GLU A 34 -13.27 -17.75 -1.61
C GLU A 34 -12.62 -16.93 -0.48
N SER A 35 -11.29 -16.82 -0.52
CA SER A 35 -10.50 -16.02 0.42
C SER A 35 -10.83 -14.54 0.31
N ALA A 36 -11.03 -14.00 -0.89
CA ALA A 36 -11.48 -12.62 -1.07
C ALA A 36 -12.86 -12.37 -0.44
N GLY A 37 -13.81 -13.29 -0.64
CA GLY A 37 -15.12 -13.21 0.01
C GLY A 37 -15.02 -13.23 1.54
N ARG A 38 -14.16 -14.08 2.13
CA ARG A 38 -13.90 -14.09 3.58
C ARG A 38 -13.29 -12.78 4.08
N MET A 39 -12.32 -12.23 3.35
CA MET A 39 -11.71 -10.93 3.70
C MET A 39 -12.75 -9.82 3.66
N LEU A 40 -13.55 -9.72 2.59
CA LEU A 40 -14.58 -8.69 2.43
C LEU A 40 -15.66 -8.79 3.51
N ARG A 41 -16.13 -10.00 3.87
CA ARG A 41 -17.04 -10.21 5.00
C ARG A 41 -16.45 -9.74 6.31
N ARG A 42 -15.14 -9.95 6.52
CA ARG A 42 -14.45 -9.52 7.72
C ARG A 42 -14.31 -8.00 7.81
N LEU A 43 -14.17 -7.31 6.68
CA LEU A 43 -14.06 -5.84 6.60
C LEU A 43 -15.43 -5.14 6.61
N SER A 44 -16.49 -5.81 6.14
CA SER A 44 -17.84 -5.29 6.00
C SER A 44 -18.35 -4.57 7.27
N GLY A 45 -18.72 -3.30 7.12
CA GLY A 45 -19.24 -2.45 8.19
C GLY A 45 -18.22 -2.05 9.25
N ARG A 46 -16.93 -2.32 9.04
CA ARG A 46 -15.88 -2.16 10.06
C ARG A 46 -14.83 -1.16 9.65
N VAL A 47 -14.02 -0.80 10.64
CA VAL A 47 -12.85 0.05 10.48
C VAL A 47 -11.62 -0.84 10.47
N HIS A 48 -10.72 -0.60 9.52
CA HIS A 48 -9.45 -1.29 9.41
C HIS A 48 -8.32 -0.32 9.08
N GLU A 49 -7.10 -0.81 9.18
CA GLU A 49 -5.89 -0.03 8.95
C GLU A 49 -5.24 -0.45 7.64
N VAL A 50 -4.71 0.53 6.92
CA VAL A 50 -3.84 0.32 5.77
C VAL A 50 -2.48 0.91 6.09
N TRP A 51 -1.46 0.08 5.97
CA TRP A 51 -0.08 0.45 6.23
C TRP A 51 0.71 0.32 4.94
N THR A 52 1.40 1.37 4.52
CA THR A 52 2.44 1.27 3.50
C THR A 52 3.80 1.60 4.09
N GLY A 53 4.71 0.65 4.01
CA GLY A 53 6.13 0.88 4.24
C GLY A 53 6.78 1.39 2.96
N ILE A 54 7.63 2.40 3.07
CA ILE A 54 8.50 2.84 1.98
C ILE A 54 9.96 2.86 2.45
N SER A 55 10.87 2.47 1.57
CA SER A 55 12.31 2.55 1.78
C SER A 55 12.97 3.17 0.55
N LEU A 56 13.69 4.26 0.76
CA LEU A 56 14.51 4.91 -0.26
C LEU A 56 15.97 4.62 0.02
N VAL A 57 16.72 4.16 -0.98
CA VAL A 57 18.15 3.87 -0.87
C VAL A 57 18.89 4.64 -1.97
N HIS A 58 19.89 5.43 -1.60
CA HIS A 58 20.78 6.08 -2.53
C HIS A 58 21.86 5.07 -2.99
N SER A 59 21.96 4.82 -4.29
CA SER A 59 22.76 3.71 -4.83
C SER A 59 24.27 3.90 -4.70
N ASP A 60 24.72 5.15 -4.59
CA ASP A 60 26.14 5.52 -4.56
C ASP A 60 26.78 5.28 -3.18
N ASP A 61 26.09 5.69 -2.13
CA ASP A 61 26.63 5.73 -0.75
C ASP A 61 25.80 4.92 0.26
N GLY A 62 24.76 4.22 -0.20
CA GLY A 62 23.94 3.32 0.61
C GLY A 62 23.07 4.01 1.65
N ARG A 63 23.02 5.35 1.70
CA ARG A 63 22.13 6.06 2.63
C ARG A 63 20.69 5.65 2.38
N ALA A 64 19.95 5.44 3.47
CA ALA A 64 18.59 4.99 3.40
C ALA A 64 17.66 5.77 4.32
N VAL A 65 16.43 5.99 3.86
CA VAL A 65 15.33 6.52 4.66
C VAL A 65 14.17 5.55 4.56
N THR A 66 13.74 5.00 5.69
CA THR A 66 12.63 4.04 5.78
C THR A 66 11.56 4.58 6.71
N GLN A 67 10.30 4.49 6.30
CA GLN A 67 9.15 4.90 7.12
C GLN A 67 7.92 4.03 6.79
N ALA A 68 6.98 3.96 7.74
CA ALA A 68 5.68 3.33 7.54
C ALA A 68 4.58 4.36 7.80
N VAL A 69 3.58 4.39 6.92
CA VAL A 69 2.46 5.33 6.98
C VAL A 69 1.18 4.55 7.23
N ARG A 70 0.44 4.97 8.25
CA ARG A 70 -0.86 4.40 8.61
C ARG A 70 -1.99 5.25 8.03
N SER A 71 -3.05 4.60 7.59
CA SER A 71 -4.34 5.25 7.31
C SER A 71 -5.46 4.33 7.79
N ILE A 72 -6.59 4.93 8.16
CA ILE A 72 -7.76 4.22 8.64
C ILE A 72 -8.81 4.27 7.54
N VAL A 73 -9.46 3.14 7.28
CA VAL A 73 -10.52 3.03 6.27
C VAL A 73 -11.76 2.47 6.94
N LYS A 74 -12.91 3.10 6.71
CA LYS A 74 -14.21 2.62 7.13
C LYS A 74 -14.95 2.05 5.93
N PHE A 75 -15.36 0.79 6.05
CA PHE A 75 -16.24 0.15 5.07
C PHE A 75 -17.71 0.31 5.43
N ALA A 76 -18.54 0.50 4.40
CA ALA A 76 -19.96 0.29 4.48
C ALA A 76 -20.27 -1.17 4.83
N ARG A 77 -21.48 -1.45 5.29
CA ARG A 77 -21.92 -2.83 5.45
C ARG A 77 -22.28 -3.39 4.08
N LEU A 78 -21.54 -4.40 3.64
CA LEU A 78 -21.80 -5.18 2.43
C LEU A 78 -22.70 -6.37 2.76
N ASP A 79 -23.64 -6.68 1.87
CA ASP A 79 -24.34 -7.96 1.83
C ASP A 79 -23.57 -9.01 1.00
N ASP A 80 -24.00 -10.28 1.09
CA ASP A 80 -23.32 -11.39 0.39
C ASP A 80 -23.39 -11.24 -1.15
N ALA A 81 -24.46 -10.68 -1.69
CA ALA A 81 -24.62 -10.52 -3.13
C ALA A 81 -23.70 -9.42 -3.68
N GLU A 82 -23.48 -8.35 -2.92
CA GLU A 82 -22.48 -7.32 -3.22
C GLU A 82 -21.07 -7.89 -3.20
N ILE A 83 -20.75 -8.71 -2.19
CA ILE A 83 -19.44 -9.35 -2.07
C ILE A 83 -19.19 -10.29 -3.26
N GLU A 84 -20.14 -11.16 -3.59
CA GLU A 84 -20.04 -12.08 -4.71
C GLU A 84 -19.86 -11.34 -6.04
N ARG A 85 -20.66 -10.28 -6.26
CA ARG A 85 -20.54 -9.45 -7.46
C ARG A 85 -19.18 -8.77 -7.56
N TYR A 86 -18.67 -8.25 -6.44
CA TYR A 86 -17.37 -7.60 -6.43
C TYR A 86 -16.23 -8.60 -6.68
N VAL A 87 -16.27 -9.77 -6.05
CA VAL A 87 -15.29 -10.84 -6.27
C VAL A 87 -15.29 -11.31 -7.72
N ALA A 88 -16.47 -11.40 -8.36
CA ALA A 88 -16.59 -11.79 -9.76
C ALA A 88 -15.92 -10.81 -10.76
N THR A 89 -15.67 -9.56 -10.35
CA THR A 89 -14.91 -8.61 -11.19
C THR A 89 -13.43 -8.99 -11.35
N GLY A 90 -12.90 -9.82 -10.44
CA GLY A 90 -11.48 -10.14 -10.37
C GLY A 90 -10.61 -9.04 -9.74
N GLU A 91 -11.13 -7.83 -9.53
CA GLU A 91 -10.39 -6.71 -8.92
C GLU A 91 -9.79 -7.05 -7.54
N PRO A 92 -10.44 -7.83 -6.65
CA PRO A 92 -9.86 -8.18 -5.35
C PRO A 92 -8.56 -8.99 -5.41
N MET A 93 -8.29 -9.72 -6.50
CA MET A 93 -7.34 -10.84 -6.49
C MET A 93 -5.88 -10.45 -6.21
N ASP A 94 -5.47 -9.26 -6.66
CA ASP A 94 -4.11 -8.76 -6.52
C ASP A 94 -3.96 -7.67 -5.45
N LYS A 95 -4.98 -7.47 -4.60
CA LYS A 95 -5.05 -6.39 -3.61
C LYS A 95 -4.95 -6.91 -2.18
N ALA A 96 -4.16 -6.24 -1.34
CA ALA A 96 -4.15 -6.51 0.09
C ALA A 96 -5.55 -6.22 0.68
N GLY A 97 -6.05 -7.13 1.51
CA GLY A 97 -7.42 -7.03 2.06
C GLY A 97 -8.54 -7.26 1.05
N GLY A 98 -8.23 -7.57 -0.21
CA GLY A 98 -9.23 -7.92 -1.22
C GLY A 98 -10.06 -6.74 -1.76
N TYR A 99 -9.55 -5.51 -1.73
CA TYR A 99 -10.23 -4.38 -2.36
C TYR A 99 -9.28 -3.31 -2.94
N ALA A 100 -9.76 -2.51 -3.88
CA ALA A 100 -9.05 -1.35 -4.41
C ALA A 100 -9.86 -0.05 -4.22
N VAL A 101 -9.28 0.94 -3.55
CA VAL A 101 -9.93 2.24 -3.28
C VAL A 101 -10.05 3.15 -4.52
N GLN A 102 -9.32 2.82 -5.59
CA GLN A 102 -9.35 3.51 -6.89
C GLN A 102 -10.20 2.79 -7.95
N GLY A 103 -10.83 1.68 -7.57
CA GLY A 103 -11.62 0.82 -8.47
C GLY A 103 -13.05 0.62 -8.00
N HIS A 104 -13.64 -0.53 -8.35
CA HIS A 104 -14.99 -0.92 -7.90
C HIS A 104 -15.10 -0.98 -6.37
N GLY A 105 -14.02 -1.31 -5.67
CA GLY A 105 -13.98 -1.31 -4.20
C GLY A 105 -14.27 0.05 -3.56
N ALA A 106 -14.13 1.16 -4.30
CA ALA A 106 -14.47 2.50 -3.82
C ALA A 106 -15.95 2.64 -3.42
N LEU A 107 -16.84 1.84 -4.03
CA LEU A 107 -18.27 1.83 -3.71
C LEU A 107 -18.56 1.45 -2.25
N TYR A 108 -17.62 0.76 -1.60
CA TYR A 108 -17.78 0.25 -0.25
C TYR A 108 -17.02 1.06 0.81
N VAL A 109 -16.30 2.10 0.40
CA VAL A 109 -15.52 2.95 1.32
C VAL A 109 -16.37 4.14 1.77
N GLU A 110 -16.74 4.19 3.04
CA GLU A 110 -17.48 5.33 3.62
C GLU A 110 -16.56 6.49 3.97
N ALA A 111 -15.38 6.19 4.52
CA ALA A 111 -14.45 7.21 4.97
C ALA A 111 -13.01 6.71 4.96
N ILE A 112 -12.08 7.65 4.77
CA ILE A 112 -10.65 7.46 4.91
C ILE A 112 -10.12 8.55 5.83
N GLU A 113 -9.43 8.16 6.90
CA GLU A 113 -8.68 9.06 7.77
C GLU A 113 -7.18 8.82 7.56
N GLY A 114 -6.46 9.87 7.20
CA GLY A 114 -5.04 9.81 6.83
C GLY A 114 -4.81 10.03 5.34
N SER A 115 -3.94 9.24 4.73
CA SER A 115 -3.45 9.47 3.36
C SER A 115 -4.16 8.56 2.36
N TYR A 116 -4.96 9.14 1.46
CA TYR A 116 -5.54 8.38 0.34
C TYR A 116 -4.45 7.68 -0.50
N SER A 117 -3.36 8.38 -0.82
CA SER A 117 -2.25 7.81 -1.58
C SER A 117 -1.56 6.63 -0.86
N ASN A 118 -1.58 6.63 0.48
CA ASN A 118 -1.13 5.48 1.27
C ASN A 118 -2.05 4.27 1.06
N VAL A 119 -3.37 4.48 1.05
CA VAL A 119 -4.35 3.41 0.82
C VAL A 119 -4.22 2.85 -0.61
N VAL A 120 -3.89 3.69 -1.59
CA VAL A 120 -3.59 3.25 -2.96
C VAL A 120 -2.29 2.41 -3.02
N GLY A 121 -1.35 2.63 -2.11
CA GLY A 121 -0.12 1.86 -1.96
C GLY A 121 1.19 2.65 -2.08
N LEU A 122 1.13 3.98 -2.15
CA LEU A 122 2.32 4.83 -2.11
C LEU A 122 2.04 6.18 -1.45
N PRO A 123 2.49 6.44 -0.21
CA PRO A 123 2.17 7.66 0.53
C PRO A 123 2.95 8.87 -0.01
N LEU A 124 2.43 9.53 -1.05
CA LEU A 124 3.17 10.54 -1.84
C LEU A 124 3.72 11.72 -1.01
N SER A 125 2.94 12.24 -0.07
CA SER A 125 3.41 13.32 0.81
C SER A 125 4.60 12.88 1.68
N HIS A 126 4.55 11.64 2.20
CA HIS A 126 5.63 11.09 3.02
C HIS A 126 6.85 10.73 2.17
N LEU A 127 6.62 10.19 0.96
CA LEU A 127 7.65 9.93 -0.03
C LEU A 127 8.43 11.21 -0.38
N LYS A 128 7.73 12.31 -0.66
CA LYS A 128 8.35 13.62 -0.90
C LYS A 128 9.25 14.04 0.27
N HIS A 129 8.79 13.90 1.51
CA HIS A 129 9.59 14.25 2.69
C HIS A 129 10.83 13.35 2.84
N ALA A 130 10.69 12.04 2.63
CA ALA A 130 11.83 11.13 2.73
C ALA A 130 12.84 11.32 1.60
N LEU A 131 12.39 11.65 0.39
CA LEU A 131 13.29 12.06 -0.70
C LEU A 131 14.10 13.29 -0.30
N LYS A 132 13.44 14.32 0.25
CA LYS A 132 14.11 15.52 0.74
C LYS A 132 15.18 15.19 1.80
N LEU A 133 14.84 14.38 2.80
CA LEU A 133 15.79 13.94 3.83
C LEU A 133 16.99 13.20 3.24
N LEU A 134 16.74 12.30 2.28
CA LEU A 134 17.79 11.52 1.65
C LEU A 134 18.70 12.39 0.78
N THR A 135 18.18 13.38 0.06
CA THR A 135 18.99 14.19 -0.87
C THR A 135 19.69 15.38 -0.20
N GLU A 136 19.15 15.91 0.90
CA GLU A 136 19.70 17.09 1.57
C GLU A 136 20.70 16.76 2.69
N THR A 137 20.83 15.50 3.09
CA THR A 137 21.85 15.09 4.08
C THR A 137 23.24 15.07 3.44
N PRO A 138 24.23 15.85 3.90
CA PRO A 138 25.56 15.90 3.29
C PRO A 138 26.26 14.52 3.33
N GLN A 139 27.01 14.20 2.27
CA GLN A 139 27.96 13.08 2.30
C GLN A 139 28.93 13.29 3.47
N ARG A 140 29.05 12.31 4.38
CA ARG A 140 30.26 12.21 5.19
C ARG A 140 31.39 11.90 4.22
N ARG A 141 32.15 12.92 3.82
CA ARG A 141 33.43 12.70 3.16
C ARG A 141 34.33 12.04 4.20
N GLU A 142 34.66 10.77 3.99
CA GLU A 142 35.79 10.16 4.68
C GLU A 142 37.05 10.96 4.30
N ALA A 143 37.78 11.40 5.32
CA ALA A 143 39.03 12.15 5.22
C ALA A 143 40.21 11.17 5.17
#